data_AF-A0A1J3K634-F1
#
_entry.id   AF-A0A1J3K634-F1
#
_cell.length_a   1.000
_cell.length_b   1.000
_cell.length_c   1.000
_cell.angle_alpha   90.00
_cell.angle_beta   90.00
_cell.angle_gamma   90.00
#
_symmetry.space_group_name_H-M   'P 1'
#
loop_
_entity.id
_entity.type
_entity.pdbx_description
1 polymer ?
#
loop_
_entity_poly.entity_id
_entity_poly.type
_entity_poly.pdbx_seq_one_letter_code
_entity_poly.pdbx_strand_id
1 'polypeptide(L)'
;LRFNKKFKNLVLESYLPFVVKEAALMKQKVKTLKIFTRNVYSAEWTSVSLDHPSTFRTLAMDPETKRELVEDLDRFVARKSFYERVGKAWKRGYLLYGPPGTGKSSLIAAMANHLGFDIYDLDLTSVNSNAELRKLLMSTANRSILIVEDIDCSIEFKD
;
A
#
# COMPACT_ATOMS: atom_id res chain seq x y z
N LEU A 1 -22.48 -13.90 23.12
CA LEU A 1 -22.47 -12.85 24.17
C LEU A 1 -23.88 -12.69 24.74
N ARG A 2 -24.04 -12.75 26.06
CA ARG A 2 -25.30 -12.45 26.76
C ARG A 2 -25.02 -11.30 27.72
N PHE A 3 -25.84 -10.26 27.69
CA PHE A 3 -25.73 -9.10 28.58
C PHE A 3 -27.11 -8.72 29.10
N ASN A 4 -27.13 -8.08 30.27
CA ASN A 4 -28.35 -7.64 30.92
C ASN A 4 -29.04 -6.56 30.06
N LYS A 5 -30.36 -6.72 29.86
CA LYS A 5 -31.19 -5.83 29.03
C LYS A 5 -31.10 -4.35 29.46
N LYS A 6 -30.83 -4.08 30.74
CA LYS A 6 -30.62 -2.74 31.30
C LYS A 6 -29.43 -1.99 30.66
N PHE A 7 -28.40 -2.71 30.24
CA PHE A 7 -27.19 -2.13 29.64
C PHE A 7 -27.12 -2.28 28.12
N LYS A 8 -28.23 -2.67 27.47
CA LYS A 8 -28.27 -2.95 26.03
C LYS A 8 -27.75 -1.78 25.19
N ASN A 9 -28.20 -0.55 25.47
CA ASN A 9 -27.81 0.63 24.69
C ASN A 9 -26.33 0.97 24.91
N LEU A 10 -25.85 0.94 26.16
CA LEU A 10 -24.43 1.12 26.46
C LEU A 10 -23.57 0.13 25.68
N VAL A 11 -23.95 -1.14 25.66
CA VAL A 11 -23.20 -2.20 24.96
C VAL A 11 -23.20 -1.99 23.44
N LEU A 12 -24.35 -1.70 22.85
CA LEU A 12 -24.49 -1.56 21.38
C LEU A 12 -23.88 -0.25 20.84
N GLU A 13 -24.04 0.86 21.57
CA GLU A 13 -23.69 2.19 21.07
C GLU A 13 -22.27 2.64 21.47
N SER A 14 -21.70 2.08 22.54
CA SER A 14 -20.37 2.51 23.02
C SER A 14 -19.37 1.36 23.11
N TYR A 15 -19.69 0.29 23.82
CA TYR A 15 -18.73 -0.77 24.11
C TYR A 15 -18.34 -1.57 22.86
N LEU A 16 -19.32 -2.07 22.09
CA LEU A 16 -19.03 -2.83 20.87
C LEU A 16 -18.31 -1.98 19.81
N PRO A 17 -18.74 -0.74 19.49
CA PRO A 17 -17.98 0.12 18.58
C PRO A 17 -16.55 0.37 19.05
N PHE A 18 -16.34 0.58 20.36
CA PHE A 18 -15.00 0.72 20.93
C PHE A 18 -14.16 -0.56 20.73
N VAL A 19 -14.68 -1.73 21.10
CA VAL A 19 -13.96 -3.01 20.94
C VAL A 19 -13.66 -3.30 19.47
N VAL A 20 -14.59 -3.05 18.55
CA VAL A 20 -14.36 -3.22 17.10
C VAL A 20 -13.28 -2.27 16.61
N LYS A 21 -13.31 -1.00 17.03
CA LYS A 21 -12.29 -0.01 16.69
C LYS A 21 -10.91 -0.44 17.21
N GLU A 22 -10.80 -0.80 18.48
CA GLU A 22 -9.54 -1.24 19.09
C GLU A 22 -9.02 -2.54 18.46
N ALA A 23 -9.88 -3.51 18.21
CA ALA A 23 -9.50 -4.74 17.52
C ALA A 23 -8.99 -4.47 16.09
N ALA A 24 -9.59 -3.53 15.35
CA ALA A 24 -9.12 -3.12 14.04
C ALA A 24 -7.74 -2.43 14.10
N LEU A 25 -7.50 -1.61 15.12
CA LEU A 25 -6.20 -0.97 15.37
C LEU A 25 -5.12 -2.01 15.73
N MET A 26 -5.44 -2.97 16.60
CA MET A 26 -4.53 -4.05 16.96
C MET A 26 -4.20 -4.94 15.77
N LYS A 27 -5.20 -5.30 14.96
CA LYS A 27 -5.00 -6.10 13.74
C LYS A 27 -4.10 -5.40 12.73
N GLN A 28 -4.16 -4.06 12.64
CA GLN A 28 -3.20 -3.29 11.83
C GLN A 28 -1.79 -3.31 12.42
N LYS A 29 -1.64 -3.16 13.74
CA LYS A 29 -0.32 -3.19 14.40
C LYS A 29 0.39 -4.53 14.28
N VAL A 30 -0.36 -5.63 14.25
CA VAL A 30 0.16 -7.00 14.12
C VAL A 30 0.12 -7.50 12.66
N LYS A 31 -0.23 -6.63 11.70
CA LYS A 31 -0.32 -7.03 10.30
C LYS A 31 1.10 -7.29 9.76
N THR A 32 1.40 -8.54 9.45
CA THR A 32 2.52 -8.88 8.58
C THR A 32 2.21 -8.39 7.17
N LEU A 33 3.05 -7.49 6.65
CA LEU A 33 2.92 -7.00 5.29
C LEU A 33 3.26 -8.11 4.31
N LYS A 34 2.65 -8.06 3.13
CA LYS A 34 2.91 -9.00 2.05
C LYS A 34 3.44 -8.28 0.84
N ILE A 35 4.30 -8.96 0.09
CA ILE A 35 4.64 -8.60 -1.28
C ILE A 35 4.00 -9.62 -2.21
N PHE A 36 3.26 -9.10 -3.19
CA PHE A 36 2.56 -9.85 -4.19
C PHE A 36 3.33 -9.73 -5.51
N THR A 37 3.71 -10.87 -6.07
CA THR A 37 4.32 -10.96 -7.38
C THR A 37 3.42 -11.79 -8.29
N ARG A 38 3.59 -11.61 -9.60
CA ARG A 38 2.85 -12.41 -10.56
C ARG A 38 3.45 -13.80 -10.66
N ASN A 39 2.61 -14.82 -10.50
CA ASN A 39 3.02 -16.19 -10.79
C ASN A 39 3.00 -16.42 -12.30
N VAL A 40 4.08 -16.99 -12.84
CA VAL A 40 4.20 -17.32 -14.26
C VAL A 40 3.21 -18.43 -14.67
N TYR A 41 2.84 -19.31 -13.73
CA TYR A 41 1.97 -20.46 -13.96
C TYR A 41 0.49 -20.19 -13.67
N SER A 42 0.18 -19.18 -12.85
CA SER A 42 -1.19 -18.78 -12.55
C SER A 42 -1.34 -17.29 -12.82
N ALA A 43 -2.33 -16.88 -13.62
CA ALA A 43 -2.63 -15.48 -13.91
C ALA A 43 -3.21 -14.69 -12.70
N GLU A 44 -2.73 -15.00 -11.49
CA GLU A 44 -3.16 -14.50 -10.20
C GLU A 44 -1.94 -14.06 -9.38
N TRP A 45 -2.19 -13.20 -8.39
CA TRP A 45 -1.17 -12.71 -7.46
C TRP A 45 -0.76 -13.81 -6.48
N THR A 46 0.53 -14.09 -6.39
CA THR A 46 1.13 -14.90 -5.32
C THR A 46 1.79 -14.02 -4.30
N SER A 47 1.68 -14.35 -3.01
CA SER A 47 2.18 -13.50 -1.93
C SER A 47 3.23 -14.18 -1.07
N VAL A 48 4.24 -13.44 -0.66
CA VAL A 48 5.16 -13.81 0.42
C VAL A 48 5.17 -12.72 1.49
N SER A 49 5.58 -13.07 2.72
CA SER A 49 5.74 -12.09 3.79
C SER A 49 6.83 -11.09 3.42
N LEU A 50 6.55 -9.80 3.62
CA LEU A 50 7.50 -8.71 3.45
C LEU A 50 8.24 -8.50 4.77
N ASP A 51 9.42 -9.10 4.88
CA ASP A 51 10.30 -8.97 6.05
C ASP A 51 11.49 -8.03 5.75
N HIS A 52 11.19 -6.83 5.23
CA HIS A 52 12.23 -5.85 4.88
C HIS A 52 12.52 -4.89 6.06
N PRO A 53 13.78 -4.74 6.51
CA PRO A 53 14.14 -3.89 7.66
C PRO A 53 14.11 -2.37 7.37
N SER A 54 13.68 -1.95 6.18
CA SER A 54 13.79 -0.55 5.77
C SER A 54 12.67 0.28 6.37
N THR A 55 13.04 1.40 6.97
CA THR A 55 12.13 2.39 7.55
C THR A 55 12.66 3.78 7.21
N PHE A 56 11.83 4.82 7.30
CA PHE A 56 12.31 6.19 7.11
C PHE A 56 13.45 6.58 8.08
N ARG A 57 13.54 5.90 9.22
CA ARG A 57 14.65 6.05 10.18
C ARG A 57 15.96 5.44 9.67
N THR A 58 15.91 4.27 9.04
CA THR A 58 17.10 3.55 8.55
C THR A 58 17.54 3.99 7.15
N LEU A 59 16.64 4.63 6.39
CA LEU A 59 16.91 5.09 5.03
C LEU A 59 17.81 6.35 5.02
N ALA A 60 18.94 6.28 4.31
CA ALA A 60 19.81 7.43 4.08
C ALA A 60 19.33 8.20 2.84
N MET A 61 18.86 9.44 3.05
CA MET A 61 18.47 10.38 2.00
C MET A 61 18.46 11.80 2.58
N ASP A 62 18.30 12.80 1.71
CA ASP A 62 18.15 14.19 2.13
C ASP A 62 17.02 14.36 3.19
N PRO A 63 17.30 14.97 4.35
CA PRO A 63 16.34 15.07 5.44
C PRO A 63 15.08 15.87 5.11
N GLU A 64 15.21 16.91 4.28
CA GLU A 64 14.06 17.74 3.88
C GLU A 64 13.13 16.96 2.95
N THR A 65 13.70 16.33 1.93
CA THR A 65 12.99 15.45 1.00
C THR A 65 12.30 14.29 1.75
N LYS A 66 12.99 13.70 2.73
CA LYS A 66 12.41 12.65 3.58
C LYS A 66 11.18 13.15 4.34
N ARG A 67 11.29 14.33 4.95
CA ARG A 67 10.20 14.93 5.73
C ARG A 67 8.99 15.22 4.83
N GLU A 68 9.21 15.84 3.67
CA GLU A 68 8.15 16.14 2.71
C GLU A 68 7.41 14.89 2.26
N LEU A 69 8.14 13.81 1.98
CA LEU A 69 7.56 12.54 1.58
C LEU A 69 6.71 11.91 2.69
N VAL A 70 7.21 11.89 3.93
CA VAL A 70 6.45 11.36 5.08
C VAL A 70 5.18 12.18 5.32
N GLU A 71 5.28 13.50 5.30
CA GLU A 71 4.12 14.39 5.47
C GLU A 71 3.08 14.19 4.37
N ASP A 72 3.49 13.95 3.13
CA ASP A 72 2.59 13.68 2.02
C ASP A 72 1.87 12.33 2.17
N LEU A 73 2.59 11.29 2.60
CA LEU A 73 2.04 9.96 2.89
C LEU A 73 0.98 10.03 3.99
N ASP A 74 1.29 10.70 5.10
CA ASP A 74 0.35 10.87 6.22
C ASP A 74 -0.89 11.65 5.78
N ARG A 75 -0.68 12.71 5.00
CA ARG A 75 -1.76 13.51 4.41
C ARG A 75 -2.63 12.70 3.46
N PHE A 76 -2.04 11.83 2.64
CA PHE A 76 -2.77 10.95 1.73
C PHE A 76 -3.68 10.00 2.51
N VAL A 77 -3.19 9.39 3.59
CA VAL A 77 -3.98 8.49 4.45
C VAL A 77 -5.11 9.22 5.15
N ALA A 78 -4.83 10.38 5.74
CA ALA A 78 -5.82 11.18 6.49
C ALA A 78 -6.96 11.69 5.59
N ARG A 79 -6.70 11.92 4.30
CA ARG A 79 -7.66 12.53 3.37
C ARG A 79 -8.61 11.54 2.68
N LYS A 80 -8.64 10.25 3.03
CA LYS A 80 -9.53 9.27 2.38
C LYS A 80 -10.98 9.76 2.28
N SER A 81 -11.57 10.25 3.37
CA SER A 81 -12.95 10.76 3.40
C SER A 81 -13.15 12.02 2.55
N PHE A 82 -12.10 12.84 2.38
CA PHE A 82 -12.15 14.00 1.51
C PHE A 82 -12.26 13.58 0.05
N TYR A 83 -11.46 12.61 -0.40
CA TYR A 83 -11.53 12.06 -1.77
C TYR A 83 -12.92 11.49 -2.08
N GLU A 84 -13.49 10.74 -1.14
CA GLU A 84 -14.86 10.21 -1.25
C GLU A 84 -15.89 11.33 -1.40
N ARG A 85 -15.82 12.39 -0.58
CA ARG A 85 -16.75 13.53 -0.66
C ARG A 85 -16.69 14.28 -1.98
N VAL A 86 -15.50 14.42 -2.57
CA VAL A 86 -15.32 15.13 -3.85
C VAL A 86 -15.45 14.21 -5.07
N GLY A 87 -15.82 12.93 -4.87
CA GLY A 87 -16.00 11.96 -5.95
C GLY A 87 -14.72 11.60 -6.71
N LYS A 88 -13.54 11.78 -6.09
CA LYS A 88 -12.25 11.47 -6.72
C LYS A 88 -11.72 10.12 -6.24
N ALA A 89 -11.02 9.41 -7.14
CA ALA A 89 -10.34 8.18 -6.78
C ALA A 89 -9.24 8.47 -5.74
N TRP A 90 -9.26 7.74 -4.63
CA TRP A 90 -8.25 7.84 -3.57
C TRP A 90 -6.96 7.14 -4.01
N LYS A 91 -6.15 7.85 -4.80
CA LYS A 91 -4.89 7.36 -5.39
C LYS A 91 -3.81 8.43 -5.26
N ARG A 92 -2.56 7.99 -5.10
CA ARG A 92 -1.36 8.84 -5.08
C ARG A 92 -0.27 8.17 -5.91
N GLY A 93 0.36 8.92 -6.81
CA GLY A 93 1.44 8.43 -7.66
C GLY A 93 2.77 9.08 -7.28
N TYR A 94 3.84 8.27 -7.28
CA TYR A 94 5.21 8.70 -7.06
C TYR A 94 6.07 8.19 -8.20
N LEU A 95 7.02 9.00 -8.67
CA LEU A 95 8.02 8.59 -9.64
C LEU A 95 9.39 8.66 -8.95
N LEU A 96 10.04 7.51 -8.83
CA LEU A 96 11.38 7.39 -8.24
C LEU A 96 12.37 7.17 -9.37
N TYR A 97 13.31 8.10 -9.56
CA TYR A 97 14.31 8.03 -10.62
C TYR A 97 15.72 8.26 -10.05
N GLY A 98 16.71 7.75 -10.78
CA GLY A 98 18.12 7.88 -10.43
C GLY A 98 18.90 6.57 -10.69
N PRO A 99 20.24 6.61 -10.56
CA PRO A 99 21.11 5.48 -10.86
C PRO A 99 20.70 4.17 -10.14
N PRO A 100 21.05 2.99 -10.68
CA PRO A 100 20.88 1.74 -9.96
C PRO A 100 21.65 1.78 -8.63
N GLY A 101 21.10 1.15 -7.59
CA GLY A 101 21.73 1.10 -6.26
C GLY A 101 21.51 2.31 -5.35
N THR A 102 20.73 3.32 -5.75
CA THR A 102 20.41 4.50 -4.90
C THR A 102 19.31 4.25 -3.84
N GLY A 103 18.91 3.00 -3.63
CA GLY A 103 17.95 2.66 -2.57
C GLY A 103 16.47 2.92 -2.91
N LYS A 104 16.10 3.02 -4.20
CA LYS A 104 14.69 3.19 -4.64
C LYS A 104 13.78 2.10 -4.08
N SER A 105 14.13 0.82 -4.25
CA SER A 105 13.35 -0.30 -3.72
C SER A 105 13.31 -0.30 -2.19
N SER A 106 14.41 0.10 -1.54
CA SER A 106 14.45 0.27 -0.07
C SER A 106 13.55 1.40 0.42
N LEU A 107 13.40 2.47 -0.37
CA LEU A 107 12.44 3.55 -0.08
C LEU A 107 11.01 3.04 -0.20
N ILE A 108 10.68 2.25 -1.24
CA ILE A 108 9.34 1.66 -1.38
C ILE A 108 9.02 0.75 -0.19
N ALA A 109 9.96 -0.08 0.24
CA ALA A 109 9.80 -0.90 1.45
C ALA A 109 9.59 -0.05 2.72
N ALA A 110 10.32 1.07 2.86
CA ALA A 110 10.11 2.01 3.96
C ALA A 110 8.72 2.66 3.92
N MET A 111 8.21 3.01 2.73
CA MET A 111 6.85 3.53 2.55
C MET A 111 5.80 2.48 2.92
N ALA A 112 5.97 1.23 2.48
CA ALA A 112 5.08 0.13 2.81
C ALA A 112 5.00 -0.11 4.32
N ASN A 113 6.16 -0.15 4.99
CA ASN A 113 6.27 -0.28 6.44
C ASN A 113 5.64 0.90 7.20
N HIS A 114 5.82 2.13 6.71
CA HIS A 114 5.22 3.32 7.31
C HIS A 114 3.70 3.34 7.18
N LEU A 115 3.17 2.97 6.01
CA LEU A 115 1.74 2.98 5.72
C LEU A 115 1.00 1.73 6.22
N GLY A 116 1.70 0.63 6.44
CA GLY A 116 1.11 -0.69 6.68
C GLY A 116 0.44 -1.28 5.43
N PHE A 117 0.94 -0.94 4.23
CA PHE A 117 0.35 -1.31 2.94
C PHE A 117 1.08 -2.50 2.35
N ASP A 118 0.33 -3.41 1.70
CA ASP A 118 0.94 -4.52 0.99
C ASP A 118 1.52 -4.04 -0.35
N ILE A 119 2.61 -4.66 -0.78
CA ILE A 119 3.29 -4.31 -2.04
C ILE A 119 2.77 -5.24 -3.15
N TYR A 120 2.48 -4.68 -4.32
CA TYR A 120 2.19 -5.41 -5.54
C TYR A 120 3.24 -5.04 -6.57
N ASP A 121 4.10 -6.00 -6.88
CA ASP A 121 5.18 -5.83 -7.83
C ASP A 121 4.73 -6.27 -9.22
N LEU A 122 4.53 -5.28 -10.10
CA LEU A 122 4.05 -5.49 -11.46
C LEU A 122 5.21 -5.41 -12.45
N ASP A 123 5.63 -6.58 -12.92
CA ASP A 123 6.50 -6.71 -14.08
C ASP A 123 5.67 -6.55 -15.37
N LEU A 124 5.84 -5.41 -16.05
CA LEU A 124 5.17 -5.12 -17.31
C LEU A 124 5.59 -6.04 -18.46
N THR A 125 6.81 -6.60 -18.43
CA THR A 125 7.30 -7.51 -19.48
C THR A 125 6.52 -8.82 -19.49
N SER A 126 5.96 -9.20 -18.34
CA SER A 126 5.13 -10.39 -18.18
C SER A 126 3.66 -10.20 -18.62
N VAL A 127 3.27 -8.98 -19.01
CA VAL A 127 1.87 -8.63 -19.33
C VAL A 127 1.67 -8.57 -20.85
N ASN A 128 0.87 -9.50 -21.38
CA ASN A 128 0.73 -9.69 -22.83
C ASN A 128 -0.43 -8.87 -23.44
N SER A 129 -1.30 -8.26 -22.64
CA SER A 129 -2.42 -7.48 -23.16
C SER A 129 -2.96 -6.43 -22.18
N ASN A 130 -3.62 -5.41 -22.72
CA ASN A 130 -4.34 -4.40 -21.93
C ASN A 130 -5.50 -5.00 -21.11
N ALA A 131 -6.11 -6.09 -21.57
CA ALA A 131 -7.16 -6.78 -20.81
C ALA A 131 -6.59 -7.45 -19.56
N GLU A 132 -5.42 -8.07 -19.69
CA GLU A 132 -4.69 -8.69 -18.59
C GLU A 132 -4.19 -7.66 -17.58
N LEU A 133 -3.62 -6.55 -18.05
CA LEU A 133 -3.23 -5.42 -17.20
C LEU A 133 -4.42 -4.92 -16.36
N ARG A 134 -5.58 -4.69 -17.00
CA ARG A 134 -6.80 -4.28 -16.28
C ARG A 134 -7.23 -5.30 -15.24
N LYS A 135 -7.18 -6.59 -15.56
CA LYS A 135 -7.52 -7.65 -14.62
C LYS A 135 -6.59 -7.64 -13.40
N LEU A 136 -5.29 -7.45 -13.59
CA LEU A 136 -4.30 -7.36 -12.50
C LEU A 136 -4.53 -6.13 -11.62
N LEU A 137 -4.78 -4.97 -12.23
CA LEU A 137 -5.07 -3.73 -11.50
C LEU A 137 -6.38 -3.81 -10.70
N MET A 138 -7.38 -4.54 -11.21
CA MET A 138 -8.65 -4.75 -10.53
C MET A 138 -8.56 -5.78 -9.39
N SER A 139 -7.61 -6.70 -9.45
CA SER A 139 -7.42 -7.72 -8.41
C SER A 139 -6.50 -7.27 -7.27
N THR A 140 -5.87 -6.09 -7.39
CA THR A 140 -5.10 -5.46 -6.32
C THR A 140 -6.00 -5.10 -5.13
N ALA A 141 -5.59 -5.48 -3.91
CA ALA A 141 -6.34 -5.16 -2.70
C ALA A 141 -6.27 -3.66 -2.36
N ASN A 142 -7.26 -3.18 -1.60
CA ASN A 142 -7.22 -1.84 -1.00
C ASN A 142 -6.04 -1.70 -0.02
N ARG A 143 -5.53 -0.47 0.15
CA ARG A 143 -4.36 -0.17 1.01
C ARG A 143 -3.12 -0.94 0.57
N SER A 144 -2.76 -0.75 -0.69
CA SER A 144 -1.62 -1.37 -1.35
C SER A 144 -0.76 -0.32 -2.04
N ILE A 145 0.49 -0.70 -2.30
CA ILE A 145 1.42 0.04 -3.15
C ILE A 145 1.64 -0.81 -4.40
N LEU A 146 1.31 -0.27 -5.57
CA LEU A 146 1.62 -0.89 -6.85
C LEU A 146 2.96 -0.34 -7.34
N ILE A 147 3.92 -1.23 -7.56
CA ILE A 147 5.22 -0.93 -8.15
C ILE A 147 5.15 -1.28 -9.62
N VAL A 148 5.69 -0.38 -10.44
CA VAL A 148 5.92 -0.60 -11.87
C VAL A 148 7.39 -0.27 -12.10
N GLU A 149 8.23 -1.29 -12.26
CA GLU A 149 9.66 -1.12 -12.50
C GLU A 149 9.95 -0.96 -14.00
N ASP A 150 11.12 -0.41 -14.34
CA ASP A 150 11.69 -0.33 -15.69
C ASP A 150 10.73 0.22 -16.77
N ILE A 151 9.99 1.29 -16.43
CA ILE A 151 9.08 1.97 -17.36
C ILE A 151 9.79 2.51 -18.61
N ASP A 152 11.08 2.83 -18.48
CA ASP A 152 11.96 3.33 -19.54
C ASP A 152 12.41 2.22 -20.51
N CYS A 153 12.52 0.97 -20.05
CA CYS A 153 12.88 -0.17 -20.90
C CYS A 153 11.78 -0.59 -21.88
N SER A 154 10.54 -0.11 -21.69
CA SER A 154 9.38 -0.48 -22.52
C SER A 154 9.15 0.43 -23.73
N ILE A 155 9.87 1.55 -23.82
CA ILE A 155 9.72 2.54 -24.88
C ILE A 155 10.94 2.42 -25.78
N GLU A 156 10.81 1.68 -26.89
CA GLU A 156 11.71 1.87 -28.03
C GLU A 156 11.51 3.31 -28.50
N PHE A 157 12.45 4.19 -28.15
CA PHE A 157 12.59 5.47 -28.84
C PHE A 157 12.95 5.15 -30.29
N LYS A 158 11.97 5.23 -31.18
CA LYS A 158 12.26 5.38 -32.61
C LYS A 158 12.86 6.77 -32.79
N ASP A 159 14.16 6.79 -33.07
CA ASP A 159 14.85 7.96 -33.64
C ASP A 159 14.11 8.50 -34.87
#